data_AF-W4HMZ5-F1
#
_entry.id   AF-W4HMZ5-F1
#
_cell.length_a   1.000
_cell.length_b   1.000
_cell.length_c   1.000
_cell.angle_alpha   90.00
_cell.angle_beta   90.00
_cell.angle_gamma   90.00
#
_symmetry.space_group_name_H-M   'P 1'
#
loop_
_entity.id
_entity.type
_entity.pdbx_description
1 polymer ?
#
loop_
_entity_poly.entity_id
_entity_poly.type
_entity_poly.pdbx_seq_one_letter_code
_entity_poly.pdbx_strand_id
1 'polypeptide(L)' 'MTFDIPRMIVTAIIIFCVVWLVQHTAMFEGMTRRKRSLVLFGVLFVVLFILNLLWPYGATA' A
#
# COMPACT_ATOMS: atom_id res chain seq x y z
N MET A 1 -11.53 11.50 19.07
CA MET A 1 -11.09 11.21 17.69
C MET A 1 -9.71 11.82 17.50
N THR A 2 -8.67 11.11 17.94
CA THR A 2 -7.29 11.47 17.63
C THR A 2 -7.12 11.26 16.13
N PHE A 3 -7.16 12.37 15.39
CA PHE A 3 -6.84 12.36 13.97
C PHE A 3 -5.34 12.05 13.86
N ASP A 4 -5.01 10.79 13.60
CA ASP A 4 -3.66 10.32 13.29
C ASP A 4 -3.27 10.75 11.85
N ILE A 5 -3.31 12.06 11.62
CA ILE A 5 -2.84 12.73 10.40
C ILE A 5 -1.45 12.21 9.97
N PRO A 6 -0.47 11.99 10.88
CA PRO A 6 0.84 11.47 10.49
C PRO A 6 0.75 10.09 9.85
N ARG A 7 -0.03 9.17 10.43
CA ARG A 7 -0.21 7.83 9.88
C ARG A 7 -0.96 7.87 8.56
N MET A 8 -1.97 8.72 8.44
CA MET A 8 -2.75 8.86 7.22
C MET A 8 -1.87 9.32 6.04
N ILE A 9 -0.99 10.28 6.30
CA ILE A 9 0.01 10.76 5.33
C ILE A 9 1.02 9.65 4.99
N VAL A 10 1.57 8.95 5.98
CA VAL A 10 2.51 7.83 5.75
C VAL A 10 1.88 6.74 4.91
N THR A 11 0.63 6.36 5.22
CA THR A 11 -0.11 5.35 4.45
C THR A 11 -0.32 5.80 3.01
N ALA A 12 -0.71 7.05 2.79
CA ALA A 12 -0.91 7.61 1.46
C ALA A 12 0.39 7.64 0.64
N ILE A 13 1.51 8.06 1.24
CA ILE A 13 2.82 8.07 0.58
C ILE A 13 3.24 6.65 0.19
N ILE A 14 3.05 5.68 1.09
CA ILE A 14 3.42 4.29 0.83
C ILE A 14 2.56 3.70 -0.30
N ILE A 15 1.24 3.90 -0.27
CA ILE A 15 0.34 3.47 -1.35
C ILE A 15 0.78 4.09 -2.67
N PHE A 16 1.09 5.39 -2.68
CA PHE A 16 1.55 6.09 -3.87
C PHE A 16 2.86 5.50 -4.40
N CYS A 17 3.86 5.27 -3.54
CA CYS A 17 5.12 4.63 -3.92
C CYS A 17 4.93 3.23 -4.50
N VAL A 18 4.05 2.41 -3.90
CA VAL A 18 3.74 1.06 -4.39
C VAL A 18 3.06 1.11 -5.76
N VAL A 19 2.04 1.96 -5.91
CA VAL A 19 1.34 2.15 -7.18
C VAL A 19 2.30 2.64 -8.25
N TRP A 20 3.14 3.63 -7.91
CA TRP A 20 4.11 4.21 -8.82
C TRP A 20 5.17 3.19 -9.22
N LEU A 21 5.73 2.41 -8.29
CA LEU A 21 6.65 1.30 -8.61
C LEU A 21 6.00 0.29 -9.55
N VAL A 22 4.81 -0.21 -9.23
CA VAL A 22 4.11 -1.21 -10.07
C VAL A 22 3.71 -0.61 -11.43
N GLN A 23 3.42 0.69 -11.50
CA GLN A 23 3.09 1.38 -12.75
C GLN A 23 4.30 1.74 -13.62
N HIS A 24 5.43 2.07 -13.00
CA HIS A 24 6.59 2.65 -13.67
C HIS A 24 7.76 1.66 -13.84
N THR A 25 7.73 0.50 -13.18
CA THR A 25 8.70 -0.57 -13.45
C THR A 25 8.33 -1.34 -14.72
N ALA A 26 9.26 -1.33 -15.69
CA ALA A 26 9.17 -2.07 -16.95
C ALA A 26 9.04 -3.60 -16.77
N MET A 27 9.31 -4.12 -15.57
CA MET A 27 9.08 -5.53 -15.21
C MET A 27 7.63 -5.99 -15.41
N PHE A 28 6.66 -5.07 -15.37
CA PHE A 28 5.23 -5.40 -15.55
C PHE A 28 4.67 -5.01 -16.93
N GLU A 29 5.51 -4.55 -17.85
CA GLU A 29 5.10 -4.00 -19.15
C GLU A 29 4.56 -5.08 -20.11
N GLY A 30 5.03 -6.33 -19.96
CA GLY A 30 4.50 -7.50 -20.68
C GLY A 30 3.27 -8.17 -20.05
N MET A 31 2.77 -7.66 -18.90
CA MET A 31 1.71 -8.33 -18.15
C MET A 31 0.32 -7.76 -18.48
N THR A 32 -0.66 -8.64 -18.74
CA THR A 32 -2.06 -8.24 -18.96
C THR A 32 -2.59 -7.37 -17.82
N ARG A 33 -3.37 -6.32 -18.13
CA ARG A 33 -3.97 -5.39 -17.14
C ARG A 33 -4.56 -6.07 -15.90
N ARG A 34 -5.22 -7.23 -16.06
CA ARG A 34 -5.82 -8.00 -14.96
C ARG A 34 -4.78 -8.56 -13.98
N LYS A 35 -3.69 -9.14 -14.49
CA LYS A 35 -2.59 -9.69 -13.67
C LYS A 35 -1.86 -8.58 -12.91
N ARG A 36 -1.63 -7.44 -13.57
CA ARG A 36 -1.06 -6.25 -12.93
C ARG A 36 -1.94 -5.76 -11.77
N SER A 37 -3.26 -5.74 -11.96
CA SER A 37 -4.21 -5.38 -10.90
C SER A 37 -4.16 -6.34 -9.71
N LEU A 38 -4.01 -7.65 -9.97
CA LEU A 38 -3.86 -8.68 -8.93
C LEU A 38 -2.57 -8.51 -8.13
N VAL A 39 -1.45 -8.25 -8.81
CA VAL A 39 -0.16 -7.97 -8.15
C VAL A 39 -0.27 -6.71 -7.31
N LEU A 40 -0.83 -5.64 -7.86
CA LEU A 40 -1.00 -4.37 -7.17
C LEU A 40 -1.88 -4.53 -5.92
N PHE A 41 -2.98 -5.29 -6.02
CA PHE A 41 -3.83 -5.64 -4.89
C PHE A 41 -3.07 -6.45 -3.83
N GLY A 42 -2.32 -7.46 -4.24
CA GLY A 42 -1.51 -8.28 -3.32
C GLY A 42 -0.45 -7.46 -2.59
N VAL A 43 0.28 -6.60 -3.30
CA VAL A 43 1.31 -5.74 -2.69
C VAL A 43 0.68 -4.72 -1.76
N LEU A 44 -0.40 -4.05 -2.15
CA LEU A 44 -1.12 -3.12 -1.27
C LEU A 44 -1.64 -3.82 -0.02
N PHE A 45 -2.19 -5.03 -0.14
CA PHE A 45 -2.67 -5.80 0.99
C PHE A 45 -1.54 -6.10 1.97
N VAL A 46 -0.41 -6.63 1.49
CA VAL A 46 0.76 -6.93 2.33
C VAL A 46 1.29 -5.68 3.03
N VAL A 47 1.39 -4.58 2.29
CA VAL A 47 1.92 -3.32 2.82
C VAL A 47 1.00 -2.73 3.89
N LEU A 48 -0.32 -2.70 3.65
CA LEU A 48 -1.30 -2.27 4.65
C LEU A 48 -1.33 -3.20 5.85
N PHE A 49 -1.17 -4.51 5.64
CA PHE A 49 -1.10 -5.49 6.71
C PHE A 49 0.13 -5.29 7.59
N ILE A 50 1.31 -5.09 7.01
CA ILE A 50 2.55 -4.77 7.75
C ILE A 50 2.40 -3.44 8.49
N LEU A 51 1.83 -2.42 7.84
CA LEU A 51 1.59 -1.12 8.48
C LEU A 51 0.64 -1.25 9.67
N ASN A 52 -0.38 -2.09 9.57
CA ASN A 52 -1.31 -2.37 10.66
C ASN A 52 -0.67 -3.20 11.77
N LEU A 53 0.25 -4.11 11.43
CA LEU A 53 0.98 -4.93 12.40
C LEU A 53 2.00 -4.11 13.20
N LEU A 54 2.79 -3.26 12.52
CA LEU A 54 3.80 -2.39 13.15
C LEU A 54 3.15 -1.24 13.91
N TRP A 55 2.02 -0.74 13.42
CA TRP A 55 1.28 0.35 14.01
C TRP A 55 -0.19 -0.05 14.08
N PRO A 56 -0.63 -0.81 15.09
CA PRO A 56 -2.04 -1.19 15.21
C PRO A 56 -2.90 0.05 15.49
N TYR A 57 -3.95 0.25 14.68
CA TYR A 57 -4.91 1.33 14.90
C TYR A 57 -5.92 0.86 15.95
N GLY A 58 -6.03 1.56 17.07
CA GLY A 58 -6.99 1.25 18.14
C GLY A 58 -6.54 0.22 19.18
N ALA A 59 -5.28 -0.23 19.19
CA ALA A 59 -4.73 -1.09 20.26
C ALA A 59 -4.35 -0.31 21.53
N THR A 60 -4.41 1.02 21.50
CA THR A 60 -4.40 1.85 22.70
C THR A 60 -5.84 2.05 23.16
N ALA A 61 -6.42 1.01 23.74
CA ALA A 61 -7.58 1.11 24.61
C ALA A 61 -7.08 1.17 26.06
#